data_AF-A0A9R1D753-F1
#
_entry.id   AF-A0A9R1D753-F1
#
_cell.length_a   1.000
_cell.length_b   1.000
_cell.length_c   1.000
_cell.angle_alpha   90.00
_cell.angle_beta   90.00
_cell.angle_gamma   90.00
#
_symmetry.space_group_name_H-M   'P 1'
#
loop_
_entity.id
_entity.type
_entity.pdbx_description
1 polymer ?
#
loop_
_entity_poly.entity_id
_entity_poly.type
_entity_poly.pdbx_seq_one_letter_code
_entity_poly.pdbx_strand_id
1 'polypeptide(L)'
;MSDRLNRRYGTYAFLIGDLGDIGIPRIPEFRVKFHLTAALADYVASVIEQDAGGEINELGKLSETEYFSKAYVLPRGYHWETEPKLQEKEDVFLAAAQIETATDVDEETKQSELTALVDRASATGIEVTVEELTAWLAEQKPEVPSYSWVQLNDFRLFELQDRCYPWLTTDELLEQTDELPGPPRPKWEQ
;
A
#
# COMPACT_ATOMS: atom_id res chain seq x y z
N MET A 1 -3.24 4.53 15.20
CA MET A 1 -4.31 4.16 14.25
C MET A 1 -5.61 3.72 14.95
N SER A 2 -5.63 2.63 15.73
CA SER A 2 -6.86 2.05 16.29
C SER A 2 -7.73 3.03 17.11
N ASP A 3 -7.10 3.92 17.88
CA ASP A 3 -7.81 5.00 18.60
C ASP A 3 -8.65 5.88 17.64
N ARG A 4 -8.09 6.31 16.50
CA ARG A 4 -8.80 7.11 15.48
C ARG A 4 -9.96 6.36 14.85
N LEU A 5 -9.80 5.06 14.61
CA LEU A 5 -10.85 4.21 14.04
C LEU A 5 -11.99 3.96 15.06
N ASN A 6 -11.66 3.84 16.34
CA ASN A 6 -12.60 3.63 17.44
C ASN A 6 -13.42 4.88 17.80
N ARG A 7 -13.07 6.04 17.26
CA ARG A 7 -13.88 7.27 17.41
C ARG A 7 -15.13 7.27 16.55
N ARG A 8 -15.25 6.36 15.57
CA ARG A 8 -16.43 6.24 14.71
C ARG A 8 -17.58 5.54 15.44
N TYR A 9 -18.82 5.82 15.03
CA TYR A 9 -19.98 5.20 15.70
C TYR A 9 -20.02 3.69 15.49
N GLY A 10 -20.14 2.94 16.60
CA GLY A 10 -20.35 1.50 16.56
C GLY A 10 -19.18 0.71 15.98
N THR A 11 -17.97 1.29 15.95
CA THR A 11 -16.77 0.61 15.47
C THR A 11 -15.95 0.05 16.62
N TYR A 12 -15.27 -1.06 16.34
CA TYR A 12 -14.22 -1.61 17.19
C TYR A 12 -13.06 -2.07 16.32
N ALA A 13 -11.99 -1.29 16.32
CA ALA A 13 -10.72 -1.60 15.68
C ALA A 13 -9.80 -2.28 16.69
N PHE A 14 -9.19 -3.37 16.25
CA PHE A 14 -8.20 -4.15 16.98
C PHE A 14 -7.05 -4.53 16.05
N LEU A 15 -5.87 -4.74 16.61
CA LEU A 15 -4.75 -5.33 15.88
C LEU A 15 -4.83 -6.85 15.99
N ILE A 16 -4.69 -7.58 14.88
CA ILE A 16 -4.70 -9.06 14.90
C ILE A 16 -3.62 -9.61 15.84
N GLY A 17 -2.48 -8.92 15.95
CA GLY A 17 -1.39 -9.27 16.86
C GLY A 17 -1.75 -9.18 18.36
N ASP A 18 -2.76 -8.39 18.73
CA ASP A 18 -3.22 -8.28 20.12
C ASP A 18 -4.15 -9.43 20.53
N LEU A 19 -4.60 -10.23 19.55
CA LEU A 19 -5.45 -11.39 19.83
C LEU A 19 -4.63 -12.54 20.39
N GLY A 20 -5.12 -13.10 21.49
CA GLY A 20 -4.54 -14.28 22.12
C GLY A 20 -4.39 -15.45 21.15
N ASP A 21 -3.38 -16.28 21.40
CA ASP A 21 -3.13 -17.48 20.64
C ASP A 21 -4.28 -18.50 20.79
N ILE A 22 -4.61 -19.17 19.69
CA ILE A 22 -5.74 -20.10 19.61
C ILE A 22 -5.36 -21.44 20.26
N GLY A 23 -4.07 -21.77 20.34
CA GLY A 23 -3.57 -22.99 20.96
C GLY A 23 -3.84 -24.24 20.13
N ILE A 24 -3.77 -24.13 18.80
CA ILE A 24 -4.07 -25.23 17.88
C ILE A 24 -2.79 -25.88 17.33
N PRO A 25 -2.58 -27.20 17.53
CA PRO A 25 -1.41 -27.85 16.98
C PRO A 25 -1.55 -28.03 15.45
N ARG A 26 -0.40 -27.99 14.74
CA ARG A 26 -0.22 -28.36 13.31
C ARG A 26 -0.59 -27.31 12.24
N ILE A 27 -1.29 -26.23 12.57
CA ILE A 27 -1.65 -25.17 11.61
C ILE A 27 -1.06 -23.85 12.08
N PRO A 28 -0.47 -23.02 11.20
CA PRO A 28 -0.01 -21.69 11.58
C PRO A 28 -1.18 -20.85 12.12
N GLU A 29 -1.11 -20.46 13.41
CA GLU A 29 -2.22 -19.79 14.08
C GLU A 29 -2.58 -18.46 13.44
N PHE A 30 -1.59 -17.72 12.95
CA PHE A 30 -1.81 -16.46 12.25
C PHE A 30 -2.74 -16.60 11.04
N ARG A 31 -2.64 -17.70 10.28
CA ARG A 31 -3.55 -17.96 9.15
C ARG A 31 -4.99 -18.09 9.62
N VAL A 32 -5.22 -18.80 10.72
CA VAL A 32 -6.56 -19.00 11.27
C VAL A 32 -7.08 -17.70 11.89
N LYS A 33 -6.26 -17.00 12.68
CA LYS A 33 -6.60 -15.67 13.25
C LYS A 33 -6.98 -14.69 12.14
N PHE A 34 -6.15 -14.56 11.11
CA PHE A 34 -6.44 -13.69 9.97
C PHE A 34 -7.73 -14.09 9.26
N HIS A 35 -7.90 -15.36 8.90
CA HIS A 35 -9.11 -15.80 8.19
C HIS A 35 -10.39 -15.52 8.99
N LEU A 36 -10.41 -15.85 10.28
CA LEU A 36 -11.58 -15.61 11.14
C LEU A 36 -11.88 -14.12 11.31
N THR A 37 -10.85 -13.32 11.59
CA THR A 37 -11.01 -11.87 11.81
C THR A 37 -11.36 -11.15 10.53
N ALA A 38 -10.67 -11.44 9.42
CA ALA A 38 -10.97 -10.90 8.11
C ALA A 38 -12.36 -11.32 7.66
N ALA A 39 -12.82 -12.55 7.88
CA ALA A 39 -14.18 -12.97 7.52
C ALA A 39 -15.26 -12.14 8.25
N LEU A 40 -15.06 -11.86 9.54
CA LEU A 40 -16.05 -11.18 10.39
C LEU A 40 -15.96 -9.64 10.36
N ALA A 41 -14.82 -9.08 9.99
CA ALA A 41 -14.64 -7.63 9.93
C ALA A 41 -15.39 -7.03 8.74
N ASP A 42 -16.01 -5.86 8.93
CA ASP A 42 -16.59 -5.07 7.84
C ASP A 42 -15.52 -4.41 6.97
N TYR A 43 -14.37 -4.07 7.57
CA TYR A 43 -13.24 -3.39 6.94
C TYR A 43 -11.91 -3.97 7.44
N VAL A 44 -10.92 -4.06 6.55
CA VAL A 44 -9.55 -4.44 6.88
C VAL A 44 -8.61 -3.30 6.47
N ALA A 45 -7.95 -2.69 7.44
CA ALA A 45 -6.92 -1.69 7.20
C ALA A 45 -5.54 -2.33 7.41
N SER A 46 -4.73 -2.37 6.35
CA SER A 46 -3.41 -2.98 6.36
C SER A 46 -2.34 -1.90 6.34
N VAL A 47 -1.76 -1.58 7.50
CA VAL A 47 -0.61 -0.68 7.59
C VAL A 47 0.65 -1.46 7.24
N ILE A 48 1.38 -0.99 6.23
CA ILE A 48 2.53 -1.71 5.67
C ILE A 48 3.76 -0.82 5.76
N GLU A 49 4.63 -1.14 6.69
CA GLU A 49 5.94 -0.51 6.87
C GLU A 49 7.02 -1.43 6.30
N GLN A 50 8.01 -0.87 5.61
CA GLN A 50 9.21 -1.61 5.22
C GLN A 50 9.96 -2.12 6.47
N ASP A 51 10.78 -3.16 6.28
CA ASP A 51 11.63 -3.91 7.22
C ASP A 51 10.98 -5.10 7.94
N ALA A 52 9.67 -5.32 7.77
CA ALA A 52 8.99 -6.51 8.27
C ALA A 52 8.36 -7.30 7.12
N GLY A 53 8.92 -8.48 6.81
CA GLY A 53 8.25 -9.44 5.93
C GLY A 53 6.84 -9.75 6.43
N GLY A 54 5.87 -9.82 5.52
CA GLY A 54 4.45 -9.84 5.85
C GLY A 54 3.69 -10.92 5.10
N GLU A 55 3.30 -11.99 5.80
CA GLU A 55 2.58 -13.13 5.20
C GLU A 55 1.20 -12.76 4.62
N ILE A 56 0.65 -11.59 4.97
CA ILE A 56 -0.67 -11.15 4.48
C ILE A 56 -0.58 -10.58 3.07
N ASN A 57 0.35 -9.66 2.84
CA ASN A 57 0.55 -9.00 1.56
C ASN A 57 1.37 -9.87 0.60
N GLU A 58 2.47 -10.50 1.05
CA GLU A 58 3.33 -11.29 0.15
C GLU A 58 2.65 -12.55 -0.42
N LEU A 59 1.63 -13.07 0.28
CA LEU A 59 0.88 -14.25 -0.17
C LEU A 59 -0.51 -13.90 -0.72
N GLY A 60 -0.74 -12.64 -1.09
CA GLY A 60 -1.99 -12.20 -1.73
C GLY A 60 -3.24 -12.42 -0.90
N LYS A 61 -3.14 -12.52 0.44
CA LYS A 61 -4.30 -12.86 1.28
C LYS A 61 -5.37 -11.77 1.28
N LEU A 62 -5.00 -10.53 0.97
CA LEU A 62 -5.95 -9.43 0.80
C LEU A 62 -6.38 -9.26 -0.66
N SER A 63 -5.43 -9.29 -1.61
CA SER A 63 -5.67 -9.01 -3.03
C SER A 63 -6.35 -10.15 -3.79
N GLU A 64 -6.03 -11.40 -3.48
CA GLU A 64 -6.51 -12.58 -4.22
C GLU A 64 -7.63 -13.35 -3.52
N THR A 65 -8.25 -12.78 -2.49
CA THR A 65 -9.35 -13.42 -1.76
C THR A 65 -10.61 -12.55 -1.74
N GLU A 66 -11.70 -13.09 -1.21
CA GLU A 66 -12.95 -12.36 -0.98
C GLU A 66 -12.79 -11.11 -0.09
N TYR A 67 -11.68 -11.00 0.64
CA TYR A 67 -11.38 -9.85 1.51
C TYR A 67 -11.00 -8.59 0.75
N PHE A 68 -10.63 -8.68 -0.53
CA PHE A 68 -10.22 -7.53 -1.34
C PHE A 68 -11.24 -6.39 -1.29
N SER A 69 -12.53 -6.73 -1.41
CA SER A 69 -13.64 -5.77 -1.42
C SER A 69 -13.77 -4.91 -0.16
N LYS A 70 -13.13 -5.32 0.94
CA LYS A 70 -13.12 -4.61 2.22
C LYS A 70 -11.72 -4.28 2.73
N ALA A 71 -10.69 -4.58 1.94
CA ALA A 71 -9.31 -4.29 2.27
C ALA A 71 -8.90 -2.90 1.76
N TYR A 72 -8.08 -2.22 2.57
CA TYR A 72 -7.47 -0.93 2.30
C TYR A 72 -6.02 -1.00 2.77
N VAL A 73 -5.09 -0.61 1.91
CA VAL A 73 -3.65 -0.69 2.21
C VAL A 73 -3.09 0.70 2.49
N LEU A 74 -2.21 0.79 3.49
CA LEU A 74 -1.52 2.01 3.87
C LEU A 74 -0.01 1.76 3.79
N PRO A 75 0.57 1.74 2.58
CA PRO A 75 2.00 1.51 2.39
C PRO A 75 2.82 2.76 2.70
N ARG A 76 3.84 2.61 3.54
CA ARG A 76 4.73 3.71 3.91
C ARG A 76 5.65 4.12 2.75
N GLY A 77 5.56 5.37 2.31
CA GLY A 77 6.45 5.93 1.28
C GLY A 77 6.22 5.36 -0.13
N TYR A 78 5.11 4.67 -0.37
CA TYR A 78 4.72 4.30 -1.73
C TYR A 78 4.36 5.54 -2.54
N HIS A 79 4.89 5.60 -3.77
CA HIS A 79 4.57 6.64 -4.73
C HIS A 79 3.64 6.12 -5.81
N TRP A 80 2.62 6.91 -6.11
CA TRP A 80 1.59 6.57 -7.08
C TRP A 80 2.15 6.34 -8.48
N GLU A 81 1.58 5.39 -9.19
CA GLU A 81 1.99 5.11 -10.57
C GLU A 81 0.87 5.23 -11.60
N THR A 82 -0.39 5.44 -11.18
CA THR A 82 -1.52 5.52 -12.12
C THR A 82 -1.74 6.95 -12.62
N GLU A 83 -2.25 7.04 -13.84
CA GLU A 83 -2.45 8.29 -14.58
C GLU A 83 -3.22 9.36 -13.78
N PRO A 84 -4.30 9.06 -13.03
CA PRO A 84 -5.01 10.09 -12.26
C PRO A 84 -4.17 10.71 -11.13
N LYS A 85 -3.07 10.07 -10.72
CA LYS A 85 -2.23 10.48 -9.60
C LYS A 85 -0.90 11.10 -10.03
N LEU A 86 -0.47 10.89 -11.28
CA LEU A 86 0.70 11.55 -11.86
C LEU A 86 0.32 12.97 -12.30
N GLN A 87 0.64 13.96 -11.47
CA GLN A 87 0.29 15.37 -11.70
C GLN A 87 1.49 16.19 -12.17
N GLU A 88 2.69 15.87 -11.66
CA GLU A 88 3.93 16.61 -11.93
C GLU A 88 5.06 15.66 -12.32
N LYS A 89 6.12 16.23 -12.93
CA LYS A 89 7.30 15.45 -13.32
C LYS A 89 7.96 14.78 -12.10
N GLU A 90 7.92 15.41 -10.93
CA GLU A 90 8.46 14.85 -9.69
C GLU A 90 7.76 13.54 -9.29
N ASP A 91 6.44 13.43 -9.47
CA ASP A 91 5.69 12.20 -9.17
C ASP A 91 6.24 11.01 -9.97
N VAL A 92 6.57 11.24 -11.24
CA VAL A 92 7.11 10.20 -12.12
C VAL A 92 8.50 9.76 -11.66
N PHE A 93 9.33 10.69 -11.18
CA PHE A 93 10.69 10.39 -10.73
C PHE A 93 10.66 9.60 -9.41
N LEU A 94 9.75 9.95 -8.51
CA LEU A 94 9.54 9.21 -7.26
C LEU A 94 8.95 7.81 -7.50
N ALA A 95 7.99 7.68 -8.44
CA ALA A 95 7.50 6.38 -8.89
C ALA A 95 8.61 5.52 -9.53
N ALA A 96 9.48 6.13 -10.34
CA ALA A 96 10.64 5.45 -10.91
C ALA A 96 11.62 4.96 -9.84
N ALA A 97 11.83 5.73 -8.77
CA ALA A 97 12.63 5.31 -7.61
C ALA A 97 12.04 4.05 -6.94
N GLN A 98 10.71 3.98 -6.85
CA GLN A 98 10.01 2.85 -6.26
C GLN A 98 10.22 1.56 -7.09
N ILE A 99 10.17 1.67 -8.42
CA ILE A 99 10.43 0.55 -9.36
C ILE A 99 11.90 0.12 -9.26
N GLU A 100 12.84 1.08 -9.25
CA GLU A 100 14.28 0.81 -9.22
C GLU A 100 14.70 0.06 -7.95
N THR A 101 14.13 0.45 -6.81
CA THR A 101 14.42 -0.14 -5.49
C THR A 101 13.66 -1.44 -5.23
N ALA A 102 12.77 -1.86 -6.15
CA ALA A 102 11.98 -3.07 -5.99
C ALA A 102 12.87 -4.31 -5.83
N THR A 103 12.53 -5.16 -4.86
CA THR A 103 13.24 -6.44 -4.62
C THR A 103 12.60 -7.58 -5.39
N ASP A 104 13.36 -8.66 -5.59
CA ASP A 104 12.90 -9.91 -6.21
C ASP A 104 12.37 -9.76 -7.65
N VAL A 105 12.92 -8.80 -8.40
CA VAL A 105 12.65 -8.54 -9.82
C VAL A 105 13.95 -8.28 -10.57
N ASP A 106 14.02 -8.72 -11.83
CA ASP A 106 15.19 -8.51 -12.68
C ASP A 106 15.20 -7.12 -13.34
N GLU A 107 16.38 -6.73 -13.82
CA GLU A 107 16.61 -5.43 -14.45
C GLU A 107 15.85 -5.27 -15.77
N GLU A 108 15.58 -6.37 -16.49
CA GLU A 108 14.78 -6.33 -17.73
C GLU A 108 13.33 -5.93 -17.43
N THR A 109 12.75 -6.51 -16.38
CA THR A 109 11.40 -6.18 -15.91
C THR A 109 11.35 -4.74 -15.40
N LYS A 110 12.32 -4.29 -14.60
CA LYS A 110 12.39 -2.89 -14.14
C LYS A 110 12.40 -1.90 -15.32
N GLN A 111 13.22 -2.17 -16.34
CA GLN A 111 13.28 -1.32 -17.53
C GLN A 111 11.96 -1.29 -18.32
N SER A 112 11.29 -2.44 -18.43
CA SER A 112 9.95 -2.53 -19.02
C SER A 112 8.94 -1.67 -18.25
N GLU A 113 9.02 -1.66 -16.92
CA GLU A 113 8.09 -0.93 -16.06
C GLU A 113 8.37 0.57 -16.03
N LEU A 114 9.64 0.99 -16.11
CA LEU A 114 10.01 2.39 -16.34
C LEU A 114 9.45 2.89 -17.68
N THR A 115 9.50 2.06 -18.72
CA THR A 115 8.89 2.39 -20.02
C THR A 115 7.38 2.56 -19.88
N ALA A 116 6.70 1.62 -19.22
CA ALA A 116 5.26 1.71 -18.96
C ALA A 116 4.89 2.93 -18.09
N LEU A 117 5.75 3.33 -17.15
CA LEU A 117 5.56 4.53 -16.35
C LEU A 117 5.67 5.81 -17.20
N VAL A 118 6.64 5.88 -18.11
CA VAL A 118 6.76 6.98 -19.08
C VAL A 118 5.55 7.06 -20.01
N ASP A 119 5.03 5.91 -20.46
CA ASP A 119 3.81 5.87 -21.27
C ASP A 119 2.60 6.42 -20.50
N ARG A 120 2.45 6.04 -19.22
CA ARG A 120 1.40 6.56 -18.33
C ARG A 120 1.53 8.07 -18.10
N ALA A 121 2.74 8.56 -17.82
CA ALA A 121 3.03 9.99 -17.67
C ALA A 121 2.74 10.78 -18.96
N SER A 122 3.10 10.22 -20.11
CA SER A 122 2.81 10.84 -21.41
C SER A 122 1.30 10.95 -21.65
N ALA A 123 0.51 9.97 -21.21
CA ALA A 123 -0.95 10.01 -21.30
C ALA A 123 -1.59 11.13 -20.45
N THR A 124 -0.90 11.59 -19.40
CA THR A 124 -1.34 12.73 -18.56
C THR A 124 -0.75 14.07 -19.01
N GLY A 125 0.08 14.07 -20.06
CA GLY A 125 0.73 15.27 -20.60
C GLY A 125 2.05 15.63 -19.93
N ILE A 126 2.64 14.73 -19.13
CA ILE A 126 3.95 14.91 -18.50
C ILE A 126 5.04 14.41 -19.46
N GLU A 127 5.90 15.31 -19.92
CA GLU A 127 7.02 14.98 -20.81
C GLU A 127 8.26 14.52 -20.02
N VAL A 128 8.54 13.23 -20.11
CA VAL A 128 9.69 12.55 -19.50
C VAL A 128 10.13 11.37 -20.36
N THR A 129 11.41 11.03 -20.36
CA THR A 129 11.92 9.83 -21.08
C THR A 129 12.55 8.82 -20.13
N VAL A 130 12.67 7.57 -20.58
CA VAL A 130 13.32 6.50 -19.79
C VAL A 130 14.80 6.85 -19.54
N GLU A 131 15.47 7.48 -20.51
CA GLU A 131 16.85 7.94 -20.34
C GLU A 131 16.97 9.02 -19.26
N GLU A 132 16.02 9.96 -19.18
CA GLU A 132 15.99 10.97 -18.11
C GLU A 132 15.81 10.33 -16.74
N LEU A 133 14.87 9.39 -16.60
CA LEU A 133 14.64 8.66 -15.35
C LEU A 133 15.89 7.88 -14.93
N THR A 134 16.47 7.12 -15.86
CA THR A 134 17.66 6.27 -15.60
C THR A 134 18.86 7.12 -15.19
N ALA A 135 19.07 8.26 -15.84
CA ALA A 135 20.15 9.19 -15.49
C ALA A 135 19.96 9.76 -14.07
N TRP A 136 18.73 10.15 -13.74
CA TRP A 136 18.42 10.68 -12.41
C TRP A 136 18.56 9.63 -11.31
N LEU A 137 18.07 8.40 -11.53
CA LEU A 137 18.19 7.29 -10.59
C LEU A 137 19.67 6.99 -10.27
N ALA A 138 20.52 6.97 -11.29
CA ALA A 138 21.95 6.73 -11.15
C ALA A 138 22.67 7.86 -10.37
N GLU A 139 22.24 9.11 -10.57
CA GLU A 139 22.84 10.28 -9.91
C GLU A 139 22.37 10.43 -8.46
N GLN A 140 21.06 10.44 -8.22
CA GLN A 140 20.47 10.79 -6.94
C GLN A 140 20.46 9.63 -5.94
N LYS A 141 20.38 8.38 -6.43
CA LYS A 141 20.22 7.17 -5.60
C LYS A 141 19.16 7.38 -4.50
N PRO A 142 17.92 7.69 -4.90
CA PRO A 142 16.88 8.07 -3.96
C PRO A 142 16.66 6.97 -2.90
N GLU A 143 16.66 7.38 -1.63
CA GLU A 143 16.31 6.49 -0.52
C GLU A 143 14.79 6.49 -0.35
N VAL A 144 14.13 5.62 -1.10
CA VAL A 144 12.70 5.31 -0.90
C VAL A 144 12.56 3.95 -0.23
N PRO A 145 11.45 3.69 0.49
CA PRO A 145 11.22 2.37 1.03
C PRO A 145 11.17 1.30 -0.06
N SER A 146 11.98 0.25 0.08
CA SER A 146 11.97 -0.87 -0.87
C SER A 146 10.84 -1.84 -0.55
N TYR A 147 10.13 -2.25 -1.58
CA TYR A 147 9.09 -3.26 -1.53
C TYR A 147 9.42 -4.37 -2.53
N SER A 148 8.93 -5.58 -2.28
CA SER A 148 9.02 -6.63 -3.28
C SER A 148 8.14 -6.29 -4.48
N TRP A 149 8.49 -6.84 -5.65
CA TRP A 149 7.68 -6.65 -6.85
C TRP A 149 6.23 -7.10 -6.68
N VAL A 150 6.00 -8.15 -5.88
CA VAL A 150 4.64 -8.62 -5.55
C VAL A 150 3.87 -7.55 -4.76
N GLN A 151 4.52 -6.91 -3.79
CA GLN A 151 3.90 -5.83 -3.00
C GLN A 151 3.56 -4.61 -3.87
N LEU A 152 4.46 -4.19 -4.77
CA LEU A 152 4.22 -3.05 -5.64
C LEU A 152 3.04 -3.30 -6.59
N ASN A 153 2.96 -4.52 -7.15
CA ASN A 153 1.80 -4.91 -7.96
C ASN A 153 0.49 -4.91 -7.18
N ASP A 154 0.52 -5.40 -5.92
CA ASP A 154 -0.63 -5.32 -5.02
C ASP A 154 -1.02 -3.86 -4.76
N PHE A 155 -0.07 -2.98 -4.44
CA PHE A 155 -0.35 -1.57 -4.18
C PHE A 155 -0.95 -0.88 -5.39
N ARG A 156 -0.44 -1.16 -6.59
CA ARG A 156 -1.01 -0.66 -7.85
C ARG A 156 -2.44 -1.16 -8.07
N LEU A 157 -2.73 -2.43 -7.73
CA LEU A 157 -4.10 -2.96 -7.76
C LEU A 157 -5.03 -2.20 -6.80
N PHE A 158 -4.57 -1.93 -5.57
CA PHE A 158 -5.34 -1.16 -4.59
C PHE A 158 -5.49 0.31 -5.01
N GLU A 159 -4.47 0.92 -5.62
CA GLU A 159 -4.50 2.27 -6.19
C GLU A 159 -5.58 2.38 -7.27
N LEU A 160 -5.60 1.44 -8.23
CA LEU A 160 -6.59 1.37 -9.31
C LEU A 160 -8.04 1.21 -8.82
N GLN A 161 -8.24 0.90 -7.53
CA GLN A 161 -9.56 0.71 -6.91
C GLN A 161 -9.86 1.74 -5.82
N ASP A 162 -9.08 2.83 -5.72
CA ASP A 162 -9.20 3.89 -4.70
C ASP A 162 -9.11 3.35 -3.26
N ARG A 163 -8.25 2.34 -3.05
CA ARG A 163 -8.08 1.61 -1.78
C ARG A 163 -6.65 1.62 -1.23
N CYS A 164 -5.75 2.38 -1.85
CA CYS A 164 -4.39 2.59 -1.37
C CYS A 164 -4.32 3.98 -0.70
N TYR A 165 -3.64 4.10 0.43
CA TYR A 165 -3.51 5.33 1.22
C TYR A 165 -2.06 5.47 1.73
N PRO A 166 -1.12 5.88 0.87
CA PRO A 166 0.29 6.01 1.23
C PRO A 166 0.52 7.09 2.29
N TRP A 167 1.57 6.91 3.07
CA TRP A 167 1.96 7.84 4.14
C TRP A 167 3.47 7.81 4.34
N LEU A 168 4.06 8.91 4.78
CA LEU A 168 5.49 8.97 5.10
C LEU A 168 5.72 9.27 6.58
N THR A 169 4.87 10.13 7.14
CA THR A 169 4.93 10.57 8.54
C THR A 169 3.80 9.96 9.37
N THR A 170 3.97 9.93 10.70
CA THR A 170 2.90 9.47 11.60
C THR A 170 1.66 10.34 11.50
N ASP A 171 1.81 11.65 11.28
CA ASP A 171 0.68 12.55 11.13
C ASP A 171 -0.10 12.24 9.85
N GLU A 172 0.58 12.03 8.72
CA GLU A 172 -0.05 11.56 7.48
C GLU A 172 -0.76 10.22 7.68
N LEU A 173 -0.16 9.25 8.39
CA LEU A 173 -0.82 7.98 8.68
C LEU A 173 -2.14 8.21 9.43
N LEU A 174 -2.19 9.14 10.38
CA LEU A 174 -3.40 9.48 11.10
C LEU A 174 -4.42 10.18 10.18
N GLU A 175 -3.99 11.08 9.30
CA GLU A 175 -4.86 11.73 8.31
C GLU A 175 -5.44 10.70 7.33
N GLN A 176 -4.61 9.82 6.76
CA GLN A 176 -5.06 8.73 5.90
C GLN A 176 -6.05 7.78 6.61
N THR A 177 -5.84 7.53 7.90
CA THR A 177 -6.77 6.74 8.73
C THR A 177 -8.15 7.40 8.83
N ASP A 178 -8.20 8.73 8.78
CA ASP A 178 -9.44 9.50 8.84
C ASP A 178 -10.23 9.39 7.54
N GLU A 179 -9.53 9.27 6.40
CA GLU A 179 -10.11 9.09 5.06
C GLU A 179 -10.60 7.67 4.75
N LEU A 180 -10.16 6.66 5.52
CA LEU A 180 -10.64 5.29 5.34
C LEU A 180 -12.17 5.21 5.42
N PRO A 181 -12.83 4.31 4.66
CA PRO A 181 -14.27 4.17 4.75
C PRO A 181 -14.71 3.53 6.06
N GLY A 182 -15.95 3.79 6.45
CA GLY A 182 -16.58 3.21 7.63
C GLY A 182 -17.71 4.09 8.16
N PRO A 183 -18.28 3.73 9.32
CA PRO A 183 -19.30 4.53 9.97
C PRO A 183 -18.85 5.98 10.20
N PRO A 184 -19.77 6.96 10.18
CA PRO A 184 -19.42 8.36 10.37
C PRO A 184 -18.90 8.61 11.79
N ARG A 185 -18.12 9.69 11.93
CA ARG A 185 -17.70 10.20 13.24
C ARG A 185 -18.83 10.95 13.95
N PRO A 186 -18.81 11.01 15.28
CA PRO A 186 -19.65 11.92 16.04
C PRO A 186 -19.46 13.38 15.61
N LYS A 187 -20.57 14.09 15.44
CA LYS A 187 -20.57 15.50 14.98
C LYS A 187 -19.86 16.48 15.91
N TRP A 188 -19.61 16.09 17.17
CA TRP A 188 -18.92 16.93 18.15
C TRP A 188 -17.39 16.78 18.14
N GLU A 189 -16.85 15.91 17.28
CA GLU A 189 -15.40 15.78 17.03
C GLU A 189 -14.94 16.40 15.71
N GLN A 190 -15.87 16.97 14.92
CA GLN A 190 -15.58 17.78 13.74
C GLN A 190 -15.30 19.23 14.14
#